data_AF-Q2SNZ6-F1
#
_entry.id   AF-Q2SNZ6-F1
#
_cell.length_a   1.000
_cell.length_b   1.000
_cell.length_c   1.000
_cell.angle_alpha   90.00
_cell.angle_beta   90.00
_cell.angle_gamma   90.00
#
_symmetry.space_group_name_H-M   'P 1'
#
loop_
_entity.id
_entity.type
_entity.pdbx_description
1 polymer ?
#
loop_
_entity_poly.entity_id
_entity_poly.type
_entity_poly.pdbx_seq_one_letter_code
_entity_poly.pdbx_strand_id
1 'polypeptide(L)'
;MKKLAFLASLPLMLGAASAYAIPASYGTATHDTTAWQELADAPNGDSYGVSWTTDGGASWGRNDLTVGQTVQFKFNVHKQNVGTHYADLMKAWIDWDQNGVFDASDEIAYGEHKLDDFEHVQGMWQAPTNPDFSFFSSEYTLTNSDVGDFWLRAIVTCTHSITNMYGGSWGDQWTPTYTGNYQNLMTPTGHYYQGETEEWKISVHSVPEPTTFALLGLGLVGLVARKRVK
;
A
#
# COMPACT_ATOMS: atom_id res chain seq x y z
N MET A 1 35.66 13.94 -41.52
CA MET A 1 35.72 13.21 -40.23
C MET A 1 34.41 13.45 -39.49
N LYS A 2 33.47 12.50 -39.51
CA LYS A 2 32.18 12.61 -38.82
C LYS A 2 32.31 11.96 -37.44
N LYS A 3 32.07 12.73 -36.38
CA LYS A 3 32.05 12.25 -34.99
C LYS A 3 30.77 11.43 -34.78
N LEU A 4 30.92 10.17 -34.42
CA LEU A 4 29.84 9.30 -33.96
C LEU A 4 29.68 9.55 -32.45
N ALA A 5 28.55 10.11 -32.03
CA ALA A 5 28.18 10.20 -30.62
C ALA A 5 27.43 8.92 -30.23
N PHE A 6 27.98 8.17 -29.28
CA PHE A 6 27.27 7.07 -28.62
C PHE A 6 26.35 7.68 -27.55
N LEU A 7 25.05 7.68 -27.80
CA LEU A 7 24.03 7.85 -26.76
C LEU A 7 23.82 6.48 -26.11
N ALA A 8 24.26 6.33 -24.87
CA ALA A 8 23.90 5.20 -24.03
C ALA A 8 22.45 5.41 -23.55
N SER A 9 21.53 4.61 -24.08
CA SER A 9 20.14 4.54 -23.61
C SER A 9 20.09 3.75 -22.30
N LEU A 10 19.66 4.40 -21.22
CA LEU A 10 19.24 3.74 -19.99
C LEU A 10 18.00 2.86 -20.30
N PRO A 11 17.96 1.58 -19.89
CA PRO A 11 16.74 0.80 -19.99
C PRO A 11 15.76 1.30 -18.94
N LEU A 12 14.71 1.99 -19.40
CA LEU A 12 13.54 2.31 -18.59
C LEU A 12 12.74 1.00 -18.43
N MET A 13 12.95 0.30 -17.32
CA MET A 13 12.17 -0.88 -16.97
C MET A 13 10.79 -0.41 -16.48
N LEU A 14 9.85 -0.24 -17.39
CA LEU A 14 8.44 -0.03 -17.08
C LEU A 14 7.82 -1.40 -16.77
N GLY A 15 7.93 -1.83 -15.51
CA GLY A 15 7.10 -2.90 -14.97
C GLY A 15 5.74 -2.32 -14.59
N ALA A 16 4.72 -2.58 -15.38
CA ALA A 16 3.35 -2.28 -14.98
C ALA A 16 2.92 -3.32 -13.94
N ALA A 17 2.74 -2.91 -12.68
CA ALA A 17 2.09 -3.76 -11.69
C ALA A 17 0.57 -3.69 -11.89
N SER A 18 -0.05 -4.86 -12.01
CA SER A 18 -1.51 -5.06 -11.91
C SER A 18 -1.84 -5.59 -10.52
N ALA A 19 -3.08 -5.40 -10.05
CA ALA A 19 -3.54 -6.09 -8.84
C ALA A 19 -3.37 -7.61 -9.03
N TYR A 20 -2.88 -8.30 -7.99
CA TYR A 20 -2.59 -9.73 -8.04
C TYR A 20 -3.48 -10.45 -7.05
N ALA A 21 -4.04 -11.59 -7.45
CA ALA A 21 -4.64 -12.50 -6.49
C ALA A 21 -3.53 -13.02 -5.56
N ILE A 22 -3.66 -12.75 -4.26
CA ILE A 22 -2.75 -13.26 -3.25
C ILE A 22 -2.84 -14.80 -3.18
N PRO A 23 -1.77 -15.52 -2.75
CA PRO A 23 -1.87 -16.96 -2.56
C PRO A 23 -2.99 -17.34 -1.59
N ALA A 24 -3.69 -18.44 -1.87
CA ALA A 24 -4.83 -18.88 -1.06
C ALA A 24 -4.49 -19.15 0.42
N SER A 25 -3.21 -19.33 0.76
CA SER A 25 -2.73 -19.46 2.15
C SER A 25 -3.05 -18.25 3.02
N TYR A 26 -3.15 -17.05 2.43
CA TYR A 26 -3.47 -15.79 3.13
C TYR A 26 -4.96 -15.64 3.46
N GLY A 27 -5.77 -16.65 3.13
CA GLY A 27 -7.23 -16.60 3.27
C GLY A 27 -7.86 -15.55 2.37
N THR A 28 -9.12 -15.23 2.63
CA THR A 28 -9.92 -14.32 1.80
C THR A 28 -10.53 -13.20 2.63
N ALA A 29 -10.54 -12.00 2.09
CA ALA A 29 -11.41 -10.91 2.51
C ALA A 29 -12.42 -10.64 1.39
N THR A 30 -13.71 -10.60 1.74
CA THR A 30 -14.80 -10.52 0.75
C THR A 30 -15.81 -9.44 1.11
N HIS A 31 -16.48 -8.92 0.09
CA HIS A 31 -17.51 -7.89 0.22
C HIS A 31 -18.71 -8.17 -0.69
N ASP A 32 -19.90 -7.70 -0.31
CA ASP A 32 -21.08 -7.79 -1.20
C ASP A 32 -21.13 -6.63 -2.20
N THR A 33 -20.56 -5.47 -1.84
CA THR A 33 -20.64 -4.26 -2.68
C THR A 33 -19.56 -3.21 -2.36
N THR A 34 -19.12 -2.50 -3.41
CA THR A 34 -18.23 -1.33 -3.34
C THR A 34 -18.97 0.00 -3.35
N ALA A 35 -20.31 0.00 -3.41
CA ALA A 35 -21.12 1.20 -3.70
C ALA A 35 -21.01 2.34 -2.66
N TRP A 36 -20.50 2.05 -1.47
CA TRP A 36 -20.40 2.99 -0.36
C TRP A 36 -18.98 3.51 -0.13
N GLN A 37 -18.00 2.63 -0.32
CA GLN A 37 -16.59 2.97 -0.33
C GLN A 37 -15.82 1.90 -1.10
N GLU A 38 -14.84 2.34 -1.88
CA GLU A 38 -13.95 1.52 -2.69
C GLU A 38 -12.53 2.08 -2.63
N LEU A 39 -11.53 1.26 -2.91
CA LEU A 39 -10.15 1.70 -3.03
C LEU A 39 -9.94 2.17 -4.46
N ALA A 40 -9.93 3.49 -4.67
CA ALA A 40 -9.69 4.07 -5.99
C ALA A 40 -9.06 5.46 -5.87
N ASP A 41 -8.23 5.82 -6.85
CA ASP A 41 -7.80 7.21 -7.06
C ASP A 41 -8.66 7.83 -8.18
N ALA A 42 -9.96 7.93 -7.89
CA ALA A 42 -10.97 8.40 -8.85
C ALA A 42 -10.65 9.80 -9.44
N PRO A 43 -10.10 10.78 -8.69
CA PRO A 43 -9.71 12.07 -9.26
C PRO A 43 -8.64 11.97 -10.35
N ASN A 44 -7.81 10.93 -10.32
CA ASN A 44 -6.77 10.67 -11.31
C ASN A 44 -7.19 9.60 -12.35
N GLY A 45 -8.43 9.10 -12.28
CA GLY A 45 -8.94 8.07 -13.19
C GLY A 45 -8.26 6.70 -13.02
N ASP A 46 -7.66 6.43 -11.86
CA ASP A 46 -7.09 5.13 -11.52
C ASP A 46 -8.10 4.33 -10.71
N SER A 47 -8.43 3.13 -11.20
CA SER A 47 -9.38 2.22 -10.57
C SER A 47 -8.82 1.52 -9.32
N TYR A 48 -7.61 1.87 -8.90
CA TYR A 48 -6.96 1.29 -7.72
C TYR A 48 -6.56 2.39 -6.73
N GLY A 49 -6.82 2.15 -5.45
CA GLY A 49 -6.54 3.04 -4.34
C GLY A 49 -5.15 2.87 -3.74
N VAL A 50 -4.51 1.71 -3.90
CA VAL A 50 -3.19 1.47 -3.30
C VAL A 50 -2.07 1.94 -4.22
N SER A 51 -1.14 2.73 -3.69
CA SER A 51 0.09 3.14 -4.38
C SER A 51 1.21 3.41 -3.37
N TRP A 52 2.44 3.56 -3.83
CA TRP A 52 3.57 3.92 -2.98
C TRP A 52 4.52 4.91 -3.65
N THR A 53 5.25 5.63 -2.81
CA THR A 53 6.28 6.59 -3.20
C THR A 53 7.64 6.17 -2.65
N THR A 54 8.71 6.48 -3.38
CA THR A 54 10.11 6.38 -2.91
C THR A 54 10.85 7.71 -2.99
N ASP A 55 10.12 8.81 -3.24
CA ASP A 55 10.66 10.14 -3.50
C ASP A 55 10.00 11.22 -2.62
N GLY A 56 9.49 10.82 -1.46
CA GLY A 56 8.85 11.73 -0.49
C GLY A 56 7.49 12.26 -0.97
N GLY A 57 6.77 11.48 -1.78
CA GLY A 57 5.43 11.81 -2.27
C GLY A 57 5.41 12.67 -3.53
N ALA A 58 6.56 12.89 -4.19
CA ALA A 58 6.61 13.62 -5.46
C ALA A 58 5.98 12.81 -6.60
N SER A 59 6.10 11.48 -6.56
CA SER A 59 5.38 10.56 -7.43
C SER A 59 4.81 9.38 -6.65
N TRP A 60 3.66 8.88 -7.12
CA TRP A 60 2.95 7.73 -6.57
C TRP A 60 2.77 6.71 -7.68
N GLY A 61 3.14 5.47 -7.41
CA GLY A 61 3.04 4.39 -8.40
C GLY A 61 3.04 3.03 -7.74
N ARG A 62 3.28 2.01 -8.55
CA ARG A 62 3.29 0.60 -8.11
C ARG A 62 4.52 -0.13 -8.66
N ASN A 63 5.62 0.61 -8.81
CA ASN A 63 6.85 0.08 -9.39
C ASN A 63 7.56 -0.80 -8.37
N ASP A 64 8.32 -1.78 -8.87
CA ASP A 64 9.24 -2.55 -8.05
C ASP A 64 10.16 -1.64 -7.24
N LEU A 65 10.48 -2.11 -6.04
CA LEU A 65 11.29 -1.42 -5.07
C LEU A 65 12.73 -1.93 -5.09
N THR A 66 13.63 -1.17 -4.49
CA THR A 66 15.04 -1.52 -4.37
C THR A 66 15.57 -1.21 -2.97
N VAL A 67 16.49 -2.05 -2.51
CA VAL A 67 17.15 -1.87 -1.21
C VAL A 67 17.76 -0.47 -1.09
N GLY A 68 17.57 0.17 0.06
CA GLY A 68 18.04 1.51 0.37
C GLY A 68 17.04 2.61 0.05
N GLN A 69 15.92 2.31 -0.62
CA GLN A 69 14.81 3.26 -0.74
C GLN A 69 14.02 3.36 0.56
N THR A 70 13.56 4.57 0.88
CA THR A 70 12.50 4.78 1.86
C THR A 70 11.17 4.82 1.13
N VAL A 71 10.26 3.92 1.49
CA VAL A 71 8.93 3.79 0.91
C VAL A 71 7.85 4.31 1.86
N GLN A 72 6.82 4.95 1.31
CA GLN A 72 5.56 5.22 1.99
C GLN A 72 4.40 4.78 1.11
N PHE A 73 3.41 4.12 1.72
CA PHE A 73 2.19 3.67 1.05
C PHE A 73 1.07 4.70 1.22
N LYS A 74 0.25 4.85 0.18
CA LYS A 74 -0.96 5.66 0.15
C LYS A 74 -2.14 4.78 -0.23
N PHE A 75 -3.24 4.98 0.48
CA PHE A 75 -4.50 4.28 0.31
C PHE A 75 -5.57 5.31 0.03
N ASN A 76 -5.93 5.49 -1.24
CA ASN A 76 -7.03 6.35 -1.64
C ASN A 76 -8.34 5.60 -1.52
N VAL A 77 -9.33 6.25 -0.93
CA VAL A 77 -10.70 5.77 -0.82
C VAL A 77 -11.58 6.70 -1.64
N HIS A 78 -12.44 6.10 -2.46
CA HIS A 78 -13.49 6.78 -3.20
C HIS A 78 -14.86 6.33 -2.70
N LYS A 79 -15.81 7.26 -2.66
CA LYS A 79 -17.20 7.03 -2.27
C LYS A 79 -18.15 7.60 -3.31
N GLN A 80 -19.10 6.77 -3.73
CA GLN A 80 -20.24 7.22 -4.54
C GLN A 80 -21.43 7.64 -3.67
N ASN A 81 -21.56 7.02 -2.50
CA ASN A 81 -22.66 7.24 -1.58
C ASN A 81 -22.12 7.37 -0.16
N VAL A 82 -22.75 8.20 0.65
CA VAL A 82 -22.53 8.26 2.10
C VAL A 82 -23.72 7.61 2.83
N GLY A 83 -23.45 6.91 3.93
CA GLY A 83 -24.46 6.28 4.77
C GLY A 83 -24.75 7.09 6.04
N THR A 84 -25.22 6.40 7.08
CA THR A 84 -25.41 6.94 8.44
C THR A 84 -24.60 6.16 9.47
N HIS A 85 -23.50 5.52 9.05
CA HIS A 85 -22.61 4.75 9.92
C HIS A 85 -21.61 5.65 10.67
N TYR A 86 -20.90 5.11 11.65
CA TYR A 86 -19.99 5.89 12.50
C TYR A 86 -18.77 6.43 11.72
N ALA A 87 -18.08 5.54 11.02
CA ALA A 87 -16.89 5.87 10.22
C ALA A 87 -16.68 4.91 9.05
N ASP A 88 -15.99 5.43 8.02
CA ASP A 88 -15.30 4.63 7.02
C ASP A 88 -13.91 4.25 7.57
N LEU A 89 -13.51 3.01 7.37
CA LEU A 89 -12.30 2.42 7.92
C LEU A 89 -11.41 1.92 6.80
N MET A 90 -10.11 2.11 6.93
CA MET A 90 -9.10 1.50 6.07
C MET A 90 -8.05 0.82 6.93
N LYS A 91 -7.64 -0.39 6.55
CA LYS A 91 -6.52 -1.08 7.18
C LYS A 91 -5.71 -1.85 6.15
N ALA A 92 -4.39 -1.84 6.32
CA ALA A 92 -3.48 -2.50 5.38
C ALA A 92 -2.36 -3.26 6.11
N TRP A 93 -1.93 -4.35 5.47
CA TRP A 93 -0.89 -5.25 5.94
C TRP A 93 0.12 -5.57 4.83
N ILE A 94 1.37 -5.79 5.20
CA ILE A 94 2.40 -6.41 4.35
C ILE A 94 3.05 -7.54 5.12
N ASP A 95 2.99 -8.75 4.57
CA ASP A 95 3.67 -9.94 5.12
C ASP A 95 5.16 -9.86 4.78
N TRP A 96 5.92 -9.15 5.62
CA TRP A 96 7.36 -8.94 5.45
C TRP A 96 8.18 -10.19 5.81
N ASP A 97 7.69 -11.06 6.68
CA ASP A 97 8.42 -12.26 7.09
C ASP A 97 8.13 -13.47 6.16
N GLN A 98 7.21 -13.29 5.22
CA GLN A 98 6.81 -14.26 4.19
C GLN A 98 6.28 -15.56 4.78
N ASN A 99 5.63 -15.50 5.95
CA ASN A 99 5.10 -16.68 6.62
C ASN A 99 3.76 -17.16 6.01
N GLY A 100 3.16 -16.39 5.10
CA GLY A 100 1.94 -16.77 4.39
C GLY A 100 0.65 -16.36 5.11
N VAL A 101 0.73 -15.59 6.19
CA VAL A 101 -0.38 -15.14 7.02
C VAL A 101 -0.17 -13.66 7.36
N PHE A 102 -1.25 -12.88 7.37
CA PHE A 102 -1.22 -11.52 7.91
C PHE A 102 -1.51 -11.54 9.42
N ASP A 103 -0.63 -10.96 10.21
CA ASP A 103 -0.79 -10.79 11.64
C ASP A 103 -0.65 -9.33 12.10
N ALA A 104 -0.57 -9.10 13.42
CA ALA A 104 -0.51 -7.76 14.00
C ALA A 104 0.82 -7.04 13.70
N SER A 105 1.89 -7.77 13.44
CA SER A 105 3.20 -7.21 13.10
C SER A 105 3.29 -6.77 11.64
N ASP A 106 2.41 -7.28 10.79
CA ASP A 106 2.33 -6.92 9.36
C ASP A 106 1.54 -5.63 9.11
N GLU A 107 0.85 -5.09 10.11
CA GLU A 107 0.04 -3.89 9.96
C GLU A 107 0.90 -2.67 9.60
N ILE A 108 0.63 -2.05 8.45
CA ILE A 108 1.37 -0.87 7.98
C ILE A 108 0.55 0.42 8.03
N ALA A 109 -0.78 0.31 8.09
CA ALA A 109 -1.67 1.47 8.18
C ALA A 109 -3.03 1.10 8.77
N TYR A 110 -3.59 2.01 9.56
CA TYR A 110 -4.98 2.05 9.97
C TYR A 110 -5.49 3.49 9.87
N GLY A 111 -6.70 3.64 9.36
CA GLY A 111 -7.34 4.91 9.12
C GLY A 111 -8.82 4.88 9.48
N GLU A 112 -9.29 5.95 10.11
CA GLU A 112 -10.68 6.14 10.49
C GLU A 112 -11.16 7.51 9.99
N HIS A 113 -12.19 7.51 9.16
CA HIS A 113 -12.83 8.69 8.60
C HIS A 113 -14.26 8.79 9.15
N LYS A 114 -14.41 9.52 10.26
CA LYS A 114 -15.69 9.66 10.97
C LYS A 114 -16.66 10.52 10.17
N LEU A 115 -17.87 10.02 9.94
CA LEU A 115 -18.83 10.75 9.10
C LEU A 115 -19.21 12.11 9.71
N ASP A 116 -19.32 12.23 11.03
CA ASP A 116 -19.67 13.51 11.66
C ASP A 116 -18.59 14.60 11.49
N ASP A 117 -17.33 14.21 11.29
CA ASP A 117 -16.21 15.14 11.11
C ASP A 117 -16.09 15.63 9.66
N PHE A 118 -16.48 14.79 8.69
CA PHE A 118 -16.19 15.00 7.27
C PHE A 118 -17.40 15.02 6.35
N GLU A 119 -18.56 14.54 6.79
CA GLU A 119 -19.76 14.37 5.96
C GLU A 119 -20.95 15.09 6.60
N HIS A 120 -21.19 16.32 6.14
CA HIS A 120 -22.30 17.15 6.62
C HIS A 120 -23.66 16.72 6.08
N VAL A 121 -23.66 15.89 5.03
CA VAL A 121 -24.84 15.25 4.47
C VAL A 121 -24.74 13.76 4.78
N GLN A 122 -25.74 13.22 5.49
CA GLN A 122 -25.84 11.80 5.80
C GLN A 122 -27.23 11.31 5.41
N GLY A 123 -27.33 10.02 5.08
CA GLY A 123 -28.59 9.40 4.70
C GLY A 123 -28.40 8.37 3.61
N MET A 124 -29.41 7.53 3.39
CA MET A 124 -29.32 6.49 2.37
C MET A 124 -29.14 7.11 0.97
N TRP A 125 -28.11 6.67 0.23
CA TRP A 125 -27.84 7.08 -1.14
C TRP A 125 -27.64 8.59 -1.32
N GLN A 126 -27.11 9.28 -0.30
CA GLN A 126 -26.73 10.67 -0.44
C GLN A 126 -25.35 10.76 -1.09
N ALA A 127 -25.14 11.81 -1.89
CA ALA A 127 -23.81 12.12 -2.41
C ALA A 127 -22.91 12.59 -1.24
N PRO A 128 -21.69 12.06 -1.12
CA PRO A 128 -20.74 12.52 -0.10
C PRO A 128 -20.31 13.96 -0.35
N THR A 129 -20.03 14.69 0.73
CA THR A 129 -19.38 16.00 0.68
C THR A 129 -17.90 15.84 0.31
N ASN A 130 -17.26 14.79 0.83
CA ASN A 130 -15.87 14.44 0.57
C ASN A 130 -15.79 13.03 -0.05
N PRO A 131 -16.05 12.89 -1.36
CA PRO A 131 -16.04 11.59 -2.04
C PRO A 131 -14.66 10.92 -2.01
N ASP A 132 -13.59 11.70 -1.91
CA ASP A 132 -12.22 11.23 -2.06
C ASP A 132 -11.38 11.63 -0.84
N PHE A 133 -10.70 10.66 -0.24
CA PHE A 133 -9.74 10.90 0.85
C PHE A 133 -8.64 9.84 0.84
N SER A 134 -7.55 10.12 1.54
CA SER A 134 -6.37 9.25 1.54
C SER A 134 -5.87 8.99 2.96
N PHE A 135 -5.33 7.80 3.14
CA PHE A 135 -4.54 7.42 4.31
C PHE A 135 -3.12 7.07 3.90
N PHE A 136 -2.20 7.10 4.86
CA PHE A 136 -0.78 6.88 4.62
C PHE A 136 -0.19 5.92 5.65
N SER A 137 0.74 5.09 5.22
CA SER A 137 1.61 4.35 6.15
C SER A 137 2.66 5.28 6.76
N SER A 138 3.32 4.79 7.80
CA SER A 138 4.64 5.33 8.17
C SER A 138 5.66 5.05 7.05
N GLU A 139 6.72 5.84 7.00
CA GLU A 139 7.86 5.58 6.13
C GLU A 139 8.63 4.32 6.59
N TYR A 140 9.09 3.51 5.64
CA TYR A 140 9.89 2.32 5.88
C TYR A 140 11.12 2.28 4.97
N THR A 141 12.31 2.08 5.53
CA THR A 141 13.54 1.99 4.73
C THR A 141 13.86 0.52 4.44
N LEU A 142 13.90 0.18 3.16
CA LEU A 142 14.19 -1.17 2.69
C LEU A 142 15.66 -1.51 2.92
N THR A 143 15.89 -2.69 3.46
CA THR A 143 17.20 -3.26 3.77
C THR A 143 17.42 -4.55 2.98
N ASN A 144 18.59 -5.16 3.13
CA ASN A 144 18.89 -6.42 2.46
C ASN A 144 18.03 -7.60 2.93
N SER A 145 17.44 -7.55 4.14
CA SER A 145 16.49 -8.60 4.57
C SER A 145 15.16 -8.50 3.84
N ASP A 146 14.85 -7.33 3.29
CA ASP A 146 13.61 -7.08 2.56
C ASP A 146 13.75 -7.43 1.08
N VAL A 147 14.75 -8.20 0.64
CA VAL A 147 14.85 -8.64 -0.77
C VAL A 147 13.92 -9.81 -1.01
N GLY A 148 13.00 -9.69 -1.96
CA GLY A 148 12.06 -10.74 -2.31
C GLY A 148 10.71 -10.23 -2.80
N ASP A 149 9.76 -11.16 -2.88
CA ASP A 149 8.36 -10.88 -3.18
C ASP A 149 7.56 -10.90 -1.87
N PHE A 150 6.78 -9.86 -1.63
CA PHE A 150 5.91 -9.71 -0.47
C PHE A 150 4.48 -9.48 -0.93
N TRP A 151 3.53 -9.77 -0.04
CA TRP A 151 2.11 -9.59 -0.32
C TRP A 151 1.55 -8.49 0.56
N LEU A 152 0.84 -7.56 -0.08
CA LEU A 152 0.08 -6.49 0.54
C LEU A 152 -1.40 -6.79 0.41
N ARG A 153 -2.15 -6.57 1.48
CA ARG A 153 -3.62 -6.49 1.45
C ARG A 153 -4.06 -5.17 2.08
N ALA A 154 -4.94 -4.45 1.38
CA ALA A 154 -5.64 -3.29 1.91
C ALA A 154 -7.13 -3.56 1.88
N ILE A 155 -7.82 -3.21 2.96
CA ILE A 155 -9.27 -3.35 3.07
C ILE A 155 -9.83 -1.99 3.42
N VAL A 156 -10.88 -1.59 2.70
CA VAL A 156 -11.76 -0.49 3.11
C VAL A 156 -13.12 -1.07 3.47
N THR A 157 -13.72 -0.61 4.56
CA THR A 157 -15.08 -0.99 4.95
C THR A 157 -15.68 0.08 5.83
N CYS A 158 -16.89 -0.13 6.34
CA CYS A 158 -17.46 0.73 7.36
C CYS A 158 -17.55 0.02 8.71
N THR A 159 -17.64 0.84 9.74
CA THR A 159 -17.89 0.44 11.13
C THR A 159 -19.07 -0.53 11.33
N HIS A 160 -20.21 -0.34 10.64
CA HIS A 160 -21.31 -1.29 10.71
C HIS A 160 -20.96 -2.68 10.13
N SER A 161 -20.18 -2.77 9.04
CA SER A 161 -19.70 -4.08 8.54
C SER A 161 -18.90 -4.82 9.59
N ILE A 162 -18.04 -4.11 10.31
CA ILE A 162 -17.27 -4.68 11.41
C ILE A 162 -18.22 -5.17 12.50
N THR A 163 -19.13 -4.33 13.00
CA THR A 163 -20.08 -4.77 14.05
C THR A 163 -20.90 -5.98 13.63
N ASN A 164 -21.36 -6.02 12.38
CA ASN A 164 -22.18 -7.12 11.88
C ASN A 164 -21.39 -8.43 11.78
N MET A 165 -20.11 -8.37 11.39
CA MET A 165 -19.21 -9.53 11.39
C MET A 165 -19.10 -10.18 12.77
N TYR A 166 -19.24 -9.41 13.85
CA TYR A 166 -19.24 -9.90 15.25
C TYR A 166 -20.65 -10.12 15.83
N GLY A 167 -21.69 -10.15 15.00
CA GLY A 167 -23.08 -10.37 15.42
C GLY A 167 -23.75 -9.16 16.09
N GLY A 168 -23.16 -7.97 15.94
CA GLY A 168 -23.72 -6.70 16.40
C GLY A 168 -24.91 -6.23 15.58
N SER A 169 -25.70 -5.36 16.21
CA SER A 169 -26.79 -4.60 15.63
C SER A 169 -26.33 -3.24 15.10
N TRP A 170 -27.16 -2.59 14.30
CA TRP A 170 -26.87 -1.26 13.73
C TRP A 170 -26.42 -0.23 14.79
N GLY A 171 -27.04 -0.24 15.97
CA GLY A 171 -26.73 0.72 17.03
C GLY A 171 -25.39 0.48 17.74
N ASP A 172 -24.81 -0.71 17.61
CA ASP A 172 -23.62 -1.09 18.39
C ASP A 172 -22.37 -0.33 17.93
N GLN A 173 -22.37 0.20 16.71
CA GLN A 173 -21.23 0.90 16.12
C GLN A 173 -20.85 2.20 16.84
N TRP A 174 -21.76 2.75 17.66
CA TRP A 174 -21.51 3.94 18.49
C TRP A 174 -21.21 3.60 19.95
N THR A 175 -21.22 2.32 20.32
CA THR A 175 -20.98 1.92 21.71
C THR A 175 -19.47 1.89 22.02
N PRO A 176 -19.05 2.13 23.28
CA PRO A 176 -17.64 2.10 23.67
C PRO A 176 -16.93 0.77 23.41
N THR A 177 -17.69 -0.33 23.31
CA THR A 177 -17.16 -1.65 22.93
C THR A 177 -16.49 -1.63 21.55
N TYR A 178 -16.98 -0.77 20.65
CA TYR A 178 -16.51 -0.70 19.26
C TYR A 178 -15.73 0.57 18.95
N THR A 179 -16.19 1.75 19.36
CA THR A 179 -15.61 3.04 18.96
C THR A 179 -14.14 3.23 19.34
N GLY A 180 -13.62 2.48 20.32
CA GLY A 180 -12.19 2.46 20.67
C GLY A 180 -11.43 1.22 20.20
N ASN A 181 -12.05 0.32 19.43
CA ASN A 181 -11.50 -1.01 19.15
C ASN A 181 -11.60 -1.45 17.68
N TYR A 182 -12.10 -0.60 16.77
CA TYR A 182 -12.25 -0.94 15.34
C TYR A 182 -10.96 -1.43 14.70
N GLN A 183 -9.81 -0.82 15.03
CA GLN A 183 -8.51 -1.25 14.53
C GLN A 183 -8.22 -2.72 14.84
N ASN A 184 -8.53 -3.20 16.04
CA ASN A 184 -8.29 -4.59 16.44
C ASN A 184 -9.36 -5.55 15.88
N LEU A 185 -10.59 -5.04 15.70
CA LEU A 185 -11.71 -5.82 15.19
C LEU A 185 -11.64 -6.01 13.67
N MET A 186 -10.97 -5.12 12.95
CA MET A 186 -10.72 -5.23 11.52
C MET A 186 -9.59 -6.21 11.25
N THR A 187 -9.97 -7.39 10.76
CA THR A 187 -9.07 -8.52 10.47
C THR A 187 -8.71 -8.58 8.98
N PRO A 188 -7.54 -9.13 8.63
CA PRO A 188 -7.10 -9.24 7.23
C PRO A 188 -7.90 -10.24 6.41
N THR A 189 -8.72 -11.09 7.07
CA THR A 189 -9.62 -12.06 6.44
C THR A 189 -11.02 -11.91 7.03
N GLY A 190 -12.02 -12.41 6.31
CA GLY A 190 -13.40 -12.39 6.74
C GLY A 190 -14.35 -11.91 5.65
N HIS A 191 -15.59 -11.63 6.06
CA HIS A 191 -16.61 -11.09 5.19
C HIS A 191 -17.13 -9.77 5.75
N TYR A 192 -17.07 -8.73 4.92
CA TYR A 192 -17.54 -7.39 5.23
C TYR A 192 -18.57 -6.99 4.19
N TYR A 193 -19.85 -6.87 4.55
CA TYR A 193 -20.92 -6.72 3.53
C TYR A 193 -20.71 -5.50 2.60
N GLN A 194 -20.00 -4.46 3.02
CA GLN A 194 -19.60 -3.35 2.14
C GLN A 194 -18.11 -3.04 2.18
N GLY A 195 -17.63 -2.43 1.10
CA GLY A 195 -16.24 -2.03 0.94
C GLY A 195 -15.54 -2.74 -0.21
N GLU A 196 -14.22 -2.75 -0.15
CA GLU A 196 -13.36 -3.41 -1.13
C GLU A 196 -12.11 -3.96 -0.45
N THR A 197 -11.54 -5.00 -1.07
CA THR A 197 -10.19 -5.50 -0.78
C THR A 197 -9.33 -5.34 -2.02
N GLU A 198 -8.17 -4.72 -1.86
CA GLU A 198 -7.10 -4.73 -2.86
C GLU A 198 -5.91 -5.56 -2.39
N GLU A 199 -5.30 -6.27 -3.33
CA GLU A 199 -4.15 -7.15 -3.09
C GLU A 199 -3.05 -6.90 -4.10
N TRP A 200 -1.82 -6.80 -3.61
CA TRP A 200 -0.66 -6.46 -4.42
C TRP A 200 0.53 -7.34 -4.07
N LYS A 201 1.27 -7.73 -5.11
CA LYS A 201 2.60 -8.28 -4.95
C LYS A 201 3.62 -7.16 -5.04
N ILE A 202 4.50 -7.05 -4.05
CA ILE A 202 5.58 -6.07 -4.00
C ILE A 202 6.90 -6.83 -4.20
N SER A 203 7.67 -6.44 -5.22
CA SER A 203 9.00 -7.01 -5.45
C SER A 203 10.07 -6.02 -5.01
N VAL A 204 11.00 -6.45 -4.18
CA VAL A 204 12.15 -5.65 -3.74
C VAL A 204 13.44 -6.29 -4.26
N HIS A 205 14.20 -5.53 -5.03
CA HIS A 205 15.44 -5.99 -5.64
C HIS A 205 16.67 -5.46 -4.89
N SER A 206 17.71 -6.28 -4.82
CA SER A 206 19.03 -5.80 -4.42
C SER A 206 19.58 -4.82 -5.46
N VAL A 207 20.14 -3.70 -5.03
CA VAL A 207 20.93 -2.85 -5.91
C VAL A 207 22.30 -3.52 -6.12
N PRO A 208 22.74 -3.80 -7.37
CA PRO A 208 24.09 -4.30 -7.61
C PRO A 208 25.10 -3.36 -6.96
N GLU A 209 26.06 -3.91 -6.20
CA GLU A 209 27.10 -3.09 -5.58
C GLU A 209 27.70 -2.14 -6.63
N PRO A 210 27.87 -0.85 -6.33
CA PRO A 210 28.38 0.09 -7.31
C PRO A 210 29.72 -0.41 -7.83
N THR A 211 29.79 -0.62 -9.15
CA THR A 211 31.04 -0.94 -9.86
C THR A 211 32.14 0.07 -9.57
N THR A 212 31.82 1.23 -9.00
CA THR A 212 32.73 2.19 -8.38
C THR A 212 33.72 1.55 -7.39
N PHE A 213 33.32 0.60 -6.55
CA PHE A 213 34.26 -0.08 -5.65
C PHE A 213 35.19 -1.04 -6.40
N ALA A 214 34.68 -1.73 -7.42
CA ALA A 214 35.50 -2.54 -8.30
C ALA A 214 36.48 -1.68 -9.11
N LEU A 215 36.04 -0.53 -9.62
CA LEU A 215 36.87 0.45 -10.36
C LEU A 215 37.90 1.12 -9.44
N LEU A 216 37.53 1.47 -8.21
CA LEU A 216 38.44 1.99 -7.20
C LEU A 216 39.50 0.93 -6.84
N GLY A 217 39.07 -0.32 -6.63
CA GLY A 217 39.96 -1.45 -6.38
C GLY A 217 40.95 -1.67 -7.53
N LEU A 218 40.46 -1.71 -8.77
CA LEU A 218 41.30 -1.82 -9.97
C LEU A 218 42.25 -0.63 -10.12
N GLY A 219 41.79 0.59 -9.84
CA GLY A 219 42.62 1.80 -9.85
C GLY A 219 43.76 1.75 -8.83
N LEU A 220 43.48 1.29 -7.61
CA LEU A 220 44.49 1.11 -6.56
C LEU A 220 45.50 0.01 -6.91
N VAL A 221 45.05 -1.12 -7.46
CA VAL A 221 45.95 -2.19 -7.95
C VAL A 221 46.85 -1.66 -9.07
N GLY A 222 46.31 -0.88 -10.01
CA GLY A 222 47.10 -0.24 -11.07
C GLY A 222 48.18 0.71 -10.54
N LEU A 223 47.89 1.50 -9.49
CA LEU A 223 48.86 2.39 -8.84
C LEU A 223 49.97 1.62 -8.13
N VAL A 224 49.64 0.52 -7.43
CA VAL A 224 50.62 -0.33 -6.75
C VAL A 224 51.50 -1.06 -7.76
N ALA A 225 50.94 -1.59 -8.85
CA ALA A 225 51.69 -2.23 -9.92
C ALA A 225 52.67 -1.24 -10.58
N ARG A 226 52.24 -0.01 -10.84
CA ARG A 226 53.10 1.04 -11.43
C ARG A 226 54.27 1.44 -10.51
N LYS A 227 54.10 1.35 -9.19
CA LYS A 227 55.16 1.66 -8.21
C LYS A 227 56.25 0.58 -8.13
N ARG A 228 55.95 -0.67 -8.52
CA ARG A 228 56.91 -1.81 -8.50
C ARG A 228 57.75 -1.96 -9.78
N VAL A 229 57.48 -1.19 -10.84
CA VAL A 229 58.20 -1.24 -12.12
C VAL A 229 59.30 -0.16 -12.21
N LYS A 230 59.76 0.36 -11.06
CA LYS A 230 60.98 1.17 -10.93
C LYS A 230 61.98 0.42 -10.07
#